data_AF-A0A4Y9SGY3-F1
#
_entry.id   AF-A0A4Y9SGY3-F1
#
_cell.length_a   1.000
_cell.length_b   1.000
_cell.length_c   1.000
_cell.angle_alpha   90.00
_cell.angle_beta   90.00
_cell.angle_gamma   90.00
#
_symmetry.space_group_name_H-M   'P 1'
#
loop_
_entity.id
_entity.type
_entity.pdbx_description
1 polymer ?
#
loop_
_entity_poly.entity_id
_entity_poly.type
_entity_poly.pdbx_seq_one_letter_code
_entity_poly.pdbx_strand_id
1 'polypeptide(L)'
;MRKALLLLPLLLAGCVDDSATYYIDGNDHTLTVRATQDYFWQPELTLYLTASRLPDCQRRFPLPPAPAGPLDYELYSNGDNVWTLKAGEDAYSFETQGCTQLDSVSTAPAQLVGKFVLNDGKLAFEEVKTPAAPVPAPAP
;
A
#
# COMPACT_ATOMS: atom_id res chain seq x y z
N MET A 1 26.70 28.99 -23.34
CA MET A 1 25.88 28.72 -22.12
C MET A 1 24.62 27.87 -22.36
N ARG A 2 24.36 27.33 -23.57
CA ARG A 2 23.18 26.47 -23.84
C ARG A 2 23.35 24.99 -23.48
N LYS A 3 24.57 24.52 -23.19
CA LYS A 3 24.86 23.09 -22.90
C LYS A 3 24.50 22.65 -21.47
N ALA A 4 24.35 23.58 -20.52
CA ALA A 4 23.98 23.25 -19.14
C ALA A 4 22.50 22.86 -18.98
N LEU A 5 21.63 23.21 -19.94
CA LEU A 5 20.20 22.96 -19.86
C LEU A 5 19.80 21.50 -20.19
N LEU A 6 20.70 20.74 -20.83
CA LEU A 6 20.46 19.34 -21.21
C LEU A 6 20.59 18.34 -20.05
N LEU A 7 21.06 18.77 -18.88
CA LEU A 7 21.25 17.91 -17.70
C LEU A 7 20.07 17.92 -16.72
N LEU A 8 19.13 18.87 -16.86
CA LEU A 8 17.94 18.94 -16.01
C LEU A 8 17.04 17.69 -16.03
N PRO A 9 16.76 17.02 -17.18
CA PRO A 9 15.84 15.88 -17.19
C PRO A 9 16.41 14.62 -16.52
N LEU A 10 17.74 14.51 -16.35
CA LEU A 10 18.37 13.39 -15.64
C LEU A 10 18.13 13.42 -14.12
N LEU A 11 17.84 14.59 -13.56
CA LEU A 11 17.56 14.74 -12.12
C LEU A 11 16.12 14.34 -11.76
N LEU A 12 15.20 14.27 -12.72
CA LEU A 12 13.79 13.94 -12.47
C LEU A 12 13.52 12.42 -12.48
N ALA A 13 14.43 11.60 -13.00
CA ALA A 13 14.24 10.15 -13.10
C ALA A 13 14.46 9.40 -11.78
N GLY A 14 14.83 10.09 -10.70
CA GLY A 14 15.17 9.50 -9.41
C GLY A 14 14.14 9.68 -8.29
N CYS A 15 13.00 10.33 -8.55
CA CYS A 15 11.95 10.48 -7.53
C CYS A 15 11.04 9.24 -7.50
N VAL A 16 10.73 8.78 -6.30
CA VAL A 16 9.65 7.80 -6.08
C VAL A 16 8.30 8.52 -6.10
N ASP A 17 7.40 8.16 -7.00
CA ASP A 17 5.97 8.49 -6.92
C ASP A 17 5.19 7.31 -7.48
N ASP A 18 4.88 6.36 -6.62
CA ASP A 18 4.24 5.11 -7.01
C ASP A 18 3.22 4.66 -5.98
N SER A 19 2.28 3.83 -6.42
CA SER A 19 1.23 3.28 -5.59
C SER A 19 0.93 1.84 -5.95
N ALA A 20 0.63 1.03 -4.94
CA ALA A 20 0.15 -0.32 -5.12
C ALA A 20 -1.17 -0.51 -4.39
N THR A 21 -2.02 -1.35 -4.97
CA THR A 21 -3.38 -1.56 -4.50
C THR A 21 -3.63 -3.03 -4.28
N TYR A 22 -4.21 -3.33 -3.11
CA TYR A 22 -4.87 -4.59 -2.85
C TYR A 22 -6.38 -4.44 -3.05
N TYR A 23 -6.98 -5.36 -3.80
CA TYR A 23 -8.40 -5.38 -4.11
C TYR A 23 -9.08 -6.42 -3.22
N ILE A 24 -10.07 -6.00 -2.44
CA ILE A 24 -10.72 -6.85 -1.44
C ILE A 24 -11.90 -7.61 -2.07
N ASP A 25 -12.84 -6.89 -2.68
CA ASP A 25 -14.05 -7.46 -3.33
C ASP A 25 -14.39 -6.79 -4.67
N GLY A 26 -13.37 -6.50 -5.47
CA GLY A 26 -13.49 -5.83 -6.77
C GLY A 26 -12.82 -4.47 -6.76
N ASN A 27 -13.17 -3.62 -7.73
CA ASN A 27 -12.47 -2.35 -7.96
C ASN A 27 -12.88 -1.23 -6.99
N ASP A 28 -14.03 -1.38 -6.32
CA ASP A 28 -14.59 -0.33 -5.46
C ASP A 28 -14.13 -0.45 -4.01
N HIS A 29 -13.66 -1.63 -3.61
CA HIS A 29 -13.18 -1.93 -2.26
C HIS A 29 -11.71 -2.28 -2.26
N THR A 30 -10.89 -1.33 -1.84
CA THR A 30 -9.44 -1.39 -2.02
C THR A 30 -8.68 -0.80 -0.84
N LEU A 31 -7.48 -1.33 -0.62
CA LEU A 31 -6.45 -0.72 0.20
C LEU A 31 -5.28 -0.35 -0.69
N THR A 32 -4.99 0.95 -0.79
CA THR A 32 -3.92 1.46 -1.65
C THR A 32 -2.84 2.11 -0.79
N VAL A 33 -1.60 1.64 -0.91
CA VAL A 33 -0.43 2.33 -0.35
C VAL A 33 0.18 3.19 -1.45
N ARG A 34 0.46 4.46 -1.13
CA ARG A 34 1.19 5.38 -2.01
C ARG A 34 2.46 5.84 -1.31
N ALA A 35 3.56 5.80 -2.05
CA ALA A 35 4.86 6.33 -1.64
C ALA A 35 5.25 7.47 -2.57
N THR A 36 5.53 8.64 -2.00
CA THR A 36 5.94 9.82 -2.76
C THR A 36 7.17 10.44 -2.11
N GLN A 37 8.14 10.80 -2.94
CA GLN A 37 9.37 11.50 -2.56
C GLN A 37 9.28 12.92 -3.16
N ASP A 38 9.10 13.93 -2.31
CA ASP A 38 8.84 15.30 -2.79
C ASP A 38 10.04 15.86 -3.57
N TYR A 39 11.26 15.44 -3.20
CA TYR A 39 12.49 15.81 -3.91
C TYR A 39 13.48 14.63 -3.98
N PHE A 40 14.17 14.48 -5.12
CA PHE A 40 15.12 13.36 -5.33
C PHE A 40 16.27 13.28 -4.32
N TRP A 41 16.57 14.38 -3.62
CA TRP A 41 17.61 14.47 -2.59
C TRP A 41 17.11 14.25 -1.16
N GLN A 42 15.80 14.08 -0.97
CA GLN A 42 15.25 13.77 0.35
C GLN A 42 15.51 12.30 0.69
N PRO A 43 15.98 12.00 1.90
CA PRO A 43 16.24 10.62 2.32
C PRO A 43 14.98 9.87 2.74
N GLU A 44 13.82 10.51 2.74
CA GLU A 44 12.56 10.00 3.27
C GLU A 44 11.44 10.06 2.22
N LEU A 45 10.48 9.16 2.35
CA LEU A 45 9.26 9.04 1.58
C LEU A 45 8.08 9.46 2.45
N THR A 46 7.18 10.23 1.86
CA THR A 46 5.85 10.48 2.39
C THR A 46 4.95 9.32 1.98
N LEU A 47 4.35 8.67 2.97
CA LEU A 47 3.53 7.47 2.78
C LEU A 47 2.08 7.71 3.19
N TYR A 48 1.17 7.16 2.39
CA TYR A 48 -0.25 7.19 2.69
C TYR A 48 -0.88 5.82 2.44
N LEU A 49 -1.77 5.41 3.35
CA LEU A 49 -2.73 4.34 3.09
C LEU A 49 -4.07 4.97 2.74
N THR A 50 -4.68 4.53 1.64
CA THR A 50 -6.05 4.90 1.28
C THR A 50 -6.94 3.67 1.41
N ALA A 51 -7.89 3.74 2.33
CA ALA A 51 -9.00 2.80 2.40
C ALA A 51 -10.15 3.32 1.56
N SER A 52 -10.70 2.48 0.70
CA SER A 52 -11.81 2.82 -0.19
C SER A 52 -12.80 1.68 -0.20
N ARG A 53 -14.09 2.01 -0.09
CA ARG A 53 -15.22 1.13 -0.33
C ARG A 53 -16.32 1.97 -0.98
N LEU A 54 -16.18 2.20 -2.28
CA LEU A 54 -17.09 3.05 -3.02
C LEU A 54 -18.46 2.38 -3.18
N PRO A 55 -19.55 3.16 -3.17
CA PRO A 55 -19.63 4.61 -2.97
C PRO A 55 -19.66 5.03 -1.47
N ASP A 56 -19.61 4.07 -0.55
CA ASP A 56 -19.86 4.29 0.88
C ASP A 56 -18.81 5.17 1.55
N CYS A 57 -17.52 4.87 1.34
CA CYS A 57 -16.43 5.62 1.96
C CYS A 57 -15.13 5.62 1.14
N GLN A 58 -14.33 6.67 1.32
CA GLN A 58 -12.93 6.70 0.91
C GLN A 58 -12.17 7.66 1.82
N ARG A 59 -11.08 7.18 2.44
CA ARG A 59 -10.27 7.99 3.34
C ARG A 59 -8.79 7.67 3.19
N ARG A 60 -7.97 8.74 3.23
CA ARG A 60 -6.51 8.66 3.22
C ARG A 60 -5.97 8.88 4.63
N PHE A 61 -5.05 8.02 5.04
CA PHE A 61 -4.35 8.05 6.32
C PHE A 61 -2.86 8.27 6.09
N PRO A 62 -2.24 9.25 6.78
CA PRO A 62 -0.79 9.38 6.76
C PRO A 62 -0.17 8.19 7.51
N LEU A 63 0.83 7.58 6.90
CA LEU A 63 1.73 6.64 7.57
C LEU A 63 3.00 7.40 8.00
N PRO A 64 3.77 6.88 8.96
CA PRO A 64 5.07 7.46 9.27
C PRO A 64 5.96 7.52 8.03
N PRO A 65 6.81 8.55 7.91
CA PRO A 65 7.81 8.60 6.87
C PRO A 65 8.73 7.37 6.94
N ALA A 66 9.14 6.87 5.77
CA ALA A 66 10.11 5.79 5.68
C ALA A 66 11.31 6.22 4.84
N PRO A 67 12.48 5.57 4.99
CA PRO A 67 13.62 5.86 4.12
C PRO A 67 13.29 5.69 2.64
N ALA A 68 13.91 6.48 1.76
CA ALA A 68 13.80 6.42 0.30
C ALA A 68 14.44 5.16 -0.34
N GLY A 69 14.49 4.07 0.40
CA GLY A 69 15.03 2.78 -0.02
C GLY A 69 13.96 1.68 -0.04
N PRO A 70 14.38 0.40 0.05
CA PRO A 70 13.46 -0.72 0.07
C PRO A 70 12.49 -0.64 1.26
N LEU A 71 11.22 -0.92 0.99
CA LEU A 71 10.16 -0.93 1.99
C LEU A 71 9.36 -2.21 1.84
N ASP A 72 8.93 -2.74 2.97
CA ASP A 72 8.18 -3.98 3.05
C ASP A 72 7.10 -3.86 4.13
N TYR A 73 5.86 -3.62 3.69
CA TYR A 73 4.70 -3.51 4.57
C TYR A 73 3.78 -4.71 4.40
N GLU A 74 3.61 -5.47 5.46
CA GLU A 74 2.78 -6.66 5.47
C GLU A 74 1.32 -6.27 5.71
N LEU A 75 0.42 -6.80 4.89
CA LEU A 75 -1.02 -6.61 5.05
C LEU A 75 -1.64 -7.89 5.60
N TYR A 76 -2.39 -7.73 6.68
CA TYR A 76 -3.13 -8.80 7.33
C TYR A 76 -4.64 -8.51 7.28
N SER A 77 -5.43 -9.55 7.05
CA SER A 77 -6.88 -9.53 7.23
C SER A 77 -7.23 -9.99 8.64
N ASN A 78 -7.97 -9.18 9.39
CA ASN A 78 -8.46 -9.52 10.73
C ASN A 78 -9.93 -10.01 10.72
N GLY A 79 -10.54 -10.16 9.54
CA GLY A 79 -11.97 -10.41 9.39
C GLY A 79 -12.81 -9.13 9.54
N ASP A 80 -14.10 -9.23 9.22
CA ASP A 80 -15.09 -8.14 9.36
C ASP A 80 -14.66 -6.80 8.76
N ASN A 81 -13.91 -6.83 7.64
CA ASN A 81 -13.40 -5.65 6.94
C ASN A 81 -12.42 -4.82 7.79
N VAL A 82 -11.80 -5.45 8.79
CA VAL A 82 -10.69 -4.94 9.57
C VAL A 82 -9.39 -5.51 9.01
N TRP A 83 -8.42 -4.61 8.83
CA TRP A 83 -7.14 -4.88 8.21
C TRP A 83 -6.03 -4.32 9.07
N THR A 84 -4.90 -5.01 9.14
CA THR A 84 -3.71 -4.53 9.84
C THR A 84 -2.57 -4.39 8.85
N LEU A 85 -2.04 -3.18 8.72
CA LEU A 85 -0.81 -2.90 7.99
C LEU A 85 0.34 -2.88 8.98
N LYS A 86 1.29 -3.78 8.83
CA LYS A 86 2.50 -3.84 9.64
C LYS A 86 3.68 -3.23 8.87
N ALA A 87 4.25 -2.19 9.43
CA ALA A 87 5.38 -1.43 8.90
C ALA A 87 6.61 -1.66 9.80
N GLY A 88 7.33 -2.75 9.58
CA GLY A 88 8.45 -3.14 10.44
C GLY A 88 7.99 -3.50 11.86
N GLU A 89 8.33 -2.66 12.84
CA GLU A 89 7.94 -2.83 14.25
C GLU A 89 6.57 -2.20 14.56
N ASP A 90 6.12 -1.26 13.73
CA ASP A 90 4.84 -0.58 13.89
C ASP A 90 3.70 -1.35 13.20
N ALA A 91 2.50 -1.25 13.75
CA ALA A 91 1.30 -1.80 13.14
C ALA A 91 0.12 -0.84 13.30
N TYR A 92 -0.69 -0.76 12.26
CA TYR A 92 -1.85 0.11 12.18
C TYR A 92 -3.05 -0.67 11.71
N SER A 93 -4.17 -0.57 12.42
CA SER A 93 -5.40 -1.23 12.02
C SER A 93 -6.39 -0.25 11.43
N PHE A 94 -7.03 -0.68 10.35
CA PHE A 94 -7.99 0.10 9.59
C PHE A 94 -9.24 -0.74 9.35
N GLU A 95 -10.37 -0.07 9.36
CA GLU A 95 -11.68 -0.63 9.13
C GLU A 95 -12.23 0.00 7.85
N THR A 96 -12.77 -0.85 6.96
CA THR A 96 -13.09 -0.47 5.56
C THR A 96 -14.58 -0.33 5.25
N GLN A 97 -15.51 -0.64 6.18
CA GLN A 97 -16.92 -0.23 6.06
C GLN A 97 -17.08 1.28 6.26
N GLY A 98 -16.39 1.86 7.25
CA GLY A 98 -16.41 3.29 7.56
C GLY A 98 -15.17 4.04 7.08
N CYS A 99 -14.18 3.33 6.53
CA CYS A 99 -12.86 3.88 6.18
C CYS A 99 -12.27 4.65 7.37
N THR A 100 -12.13 3.97 8.50
CA THR A 100 -11.61 4.52 9.76
C THR A 100 -10.31 3.84 10.16
N GLN A 101 -9.45 4.58 10.87
CA GLN A 101 -8.29 4.00 11.54
C GLN A 101 -8.67 3.72 12.98
N LEU A 102 -8.33 2.53 13.49
CA LEU A 102 -8.56 2.16 14.87
C LEU A 102 -7.49 2.78 15.77
N ASP A 103 -7.87 3.15 17.00
CA ASP A 103 -6.95 3.73 18.00
C ASP A 103 -5.88 2.73 18.47
N SER A 104 -6.12 1.44 18.26
CA SER A 104 -5.20 0.36 18.61
C SER A 104 -5.22 -0.74 17.55
N VAL A 105 -4.15 -1.54 17.54
CA VAL A 105 -4.05 -2.69 16.64
C VAL A 105 -5.11 -3.72 17.02
N SER A 106 -5.80 -4.26 16.01
CA SER A 106 -6.81 -5.28 16.20
C SER A 106 -6.24 -6.51 16.89
N THR A 107 -6.93 -6.99 17.90
CA THR A 107 -6.61 -8.24 18.62
C THR A 107 -7.26 -9.47 17.97
N ALA A 108 -8.09 -9.26 16.94
CA ALA A 108 -8.72 -10.35 16.20
C ALA A 108 -7.68 -11.16 15.42
N PRO A 109 -7.92 -12.45 15.16
CA PRO A 109 -7.00 -13.30 14.41
C PRO A 109 -6.62 -12.68 13.07
N ALA A 110 -5.32 -12.55 12.82
CA ALA A 110 -4.76 -11.91 11.64
C ALA A 110 -4.24 -12.96 10.65
N GLN A 111 -4.75 -12.96 9.41
CA GLN A 111 -4.23 -13.77 8.31
C GLN A 111 -3.41 -12.88 7.37
N LEU A 112 -2.15 -13.23 7.12
CA LEU A 112 -1.33 -12.52 6.14
C LEU A 112 -1.93 -12.71 4.74
N VAL A 113 -2.25 -11.60 4.06
CA VAL A 113 -2.82 -11.61 2.71
C VAL A 113 -1.79 -11.25 1.64
N GLY A 114 -0.80 -10.44 1.98
CA GLY A 114 0.19 -9.97 1.03
C GLY A 114 1.09 -8.91 1.63
N LYS A 115 1.95 -8.35 0.78
CA LYS A 115 2.98 -7.41 1.17
C LYS A 115 3.09 -6.30 0.14
N PHE A 116 3.16 -5.05 0.58
CA PHE A 116 3.52 -3.92 -0.25
C PHE A 116 5.03 -3.78 -0.24
N VAL A 117 5.65 -4.01 -1.40
CA VAL A 117 7.10 -4.03 -1.55
C VAL A 117 7.53 -2.89 -2.47
N LEU A 118 8.36 -1.99 -1.96
CA LEU A 118 9.01 -0.95 -2.74
C LEU A 118 10.43 -1.41 -3.07
N ASN A 119 10.75 -1.57 -4.36
CA ASN A 119 12.10 -1.86 -4.83
C ASN A 119 12.40 -0.98 -6.05
N ASP A 120 13.61 -0.40 -6.10
CA ASP A 120 14.04 0.46 -7.21
C ASP A 120 13.03 1.57 -7.58
N GLY A 121 12.36 2.13 -6.55
CA GLY A 121 11.34 3.16 -6.70
C GLY A 121 10.01 2.67 -7.30
N LYS A 122 9.80 1.35 -7.38
CA LYS A 122 8.56 0.71 -7.83
C LYS A 122 7.85 0.02 -6.68
N LEU A 123 6.62 0.43 -6.43
CA LEU A 123 5.78 -0.12 -5.37
C LEU A 123 4.85 -1.18 -5.98
N ALA A 124 4.92 -2.41 -5.47
CA ALA A 124 4.08 -3.51 -5.91
C ALA A 124 3.38 -4.15 -4.70
N PHE A 125 2.18 -4.70 -4.93
CA PHE A 125 1.54 -5.57 -3.95
C PHE A 125 1.77 -7.03 -4.35
N GLU A 126 2.41 -7.78 -3.47
CA GLU A 126 2.69 -9.19 -3.61
C GLU A 126 1.72 -9.97 -2.74
N GLU A 127 0.73 -10.61 -3.37
CA GLU A 127 -0.21 -11.49 -2.66
C GLU A 127 0.51 -12.72 -2.12
N VAL A 128 0.19 -13.09 -0.88
CA VAL A 128 0.51 -14.43 -0.38
C VAL A 128 -0.29 -15.40 -1.22
N LYS A 129 0.41 -16.18 -2.04
CA LYS A 129 -0.16 -17.20 -2.90
C LYS A 129 -0.84 -18.28 -2.05
N THR A 130 -2.10 -18.03 -1.68
CA THR A 130 -2.98 -19.06 -1.15
C THR A 130 -3.27 -19.99 -2.33
N PRO A 131 -3.07 -21.33 -2.21
CA PRO A 131 -3.43 -22.24 -3.29
C PRO A 131 -4.89 -21.98 -3.67
N ALA A 132 -5.12 -21.56 -4.92
CA ALA A 132 -6.46 -21.26 -5.40
C ALA A 132 -7.37 -22.45 -5.09
N ALA A 133 -8.47 -22.19 -4.38
CA ALA A 133 -9.53 -23.17 -4.24
C ALA A 133 -9.92 -23.64 -5.65
N PRO A 134 -10.05 -24.96 -5.88
CA PRO A 134 -10.31 -25.47 -7.21
C PRO A 134 -11.61 -24.88 -7.73
N VAL A 135 -11.53 -24.24 -8.90
CA VAL A 135 -12.71 -23.78 -9.64
C VAL A 135 -13.66 -24.98 -9.80
N PRO A 136 -14.92 -24.91 -9.34
CA PRO A 136 -15.85 -26.01 -9.56
C PRO A 136 -16.04 -26.17 -11.07
N ALA A 137 -15.75 -27.37 -11.56
CA ALA A 137 -15.88 -27.72 -12.97
C ALA A 137 -17.32 -27.43 -13.45
N PRO A 138 -17.50 -26.94 -14.69
CA PRO A 138 -18.83 -26.73 -15.24
C PRO A 138 -19.59 -28.07 -15.25
N ALA A 139 -20.81 -28.06 -14.72
CA ALA A 139 -21.71 -29.20 -14.68
C ALA A 139 -22.08 -29.67 -16.12
N PRO A 140 -22.31 -30.97 -16.33
CA PRO A 140 -22.53 -31.58 -17.65
C PRO A 140 -23.80 -31.12 -18.36
#